data_AF-A0A3Q0EZM3-F1
#
_entry.id   AF-A0A3Q0EZM3-F1
#
_cell.length_a   1.000
_cell.length_b   1.000
_cell.length_c   1.000
_cell.angle_alpha   90.00
_cell.angle_beta   90.00
_cell.angle_gamma   90.00
#
_symmetry.space_group_name_H-M   'P 1'
#
loop_
_entity.id
_entity.type
_entity.pdbx_description
1 polymer ?
#
loop_
_entity_poly.entity_id
_entity_poly.type
_entity_poly.pdbx_seq_one_letter_code
_entity_poly.pdbx_strand_id
1 'polypeptide(L)'
;MLLSVGFCLSKLILVPRLISMMFYGFHGSKTSQFPPDKNGILVHNNSHLASTYCAIAILKIVGYELSNLDSEPIVSSMRNLQQPDGSFIPIHTGGETDLRFVYCAAAVCFMLNNWSGMDKEKAKDYILRCQSYDGGFGLVPGAESHGGGTYCAIASLRLMGLIEDNILSSCVSSTLIDVPLLLEWILQRQGIDGGFQGRRNKSSDTCYAFWIGAVLRILGGSNFVDHKALRGFLLSCQYKYGGFSKFPGEYPDLYHSFYGFTAFSLLEESGLKSLCSQLGITENAATEL
;
A
#
# COMPACT_ATOMS: atom_id res chain seq x y z
N MET A 1 -12.47 -0.70 8.71
CA MET A 1 -11.22 0.07 8.92
C MET A 1 -10.57 -0.15 10.28
N LEU A 2 -11.33 -0.32 11.38
CA LEU A 2 -10.78 -0.30 12.75
C LEU A 2 -9.79 -1.42 13.15
N LEU A 3 -9.55 -2.44 12.33
CA LEU A 3 -8.88 -3.65 12.85
C LEU A 3 -7.81 -4.32 11.96
N SER A 4 -7.73 -4.14 10.63
CA SER A 4 -6.45 -4.43 9.91
C SER A 4 -5.34 -3.48 10.38
N VAL A 5 -5.78 -2.31 10.82
CA VAL A 5 -5.09 -1.29 11.61
C VAL A 5 -4.97 -1.67 13.10
N GLY A 6 -5.74 -2.63 13.58
CA GLY A 6 -5.89 -3.01 14.99
C GLY A 6 -4.62 -3.54 15.65
N PHE A 7 -3.69 -4.09 14.86
CA PHE A 7 -2.34 -4.41 15.36
C PHE A 7 -1.46 -3.17 15.57
N CYS A 8 -1.72 -2.06 14.87
CA CYS A 8 -1.07 -0.76 15.13
C CYS A 8 -1.74 0.03 16.26
N LEU A 9 -3.07 -0.07 16.45
CA LEU A 9 -3.81 0.74 17.43
C LEU A 9 -3.53 0.41 18.91
N SER A 10 -2.78 -0.64 19.25
CA SER A 10 -2.49 -0.98 20.65
C SER A 10 -1.59 0.04 21.37
N LYS A 11 -1.01 1.00 20.64
CA LYS A 11 -0.49 2.33 21.05
C LYS A 11 0.51 2.75 19.97
N LEU A 12 0.05 3.46 18.94
CA LEU A 12 0.93 4.20 18.05
C LEU A 12 1.59 5.32 18.87
N ILE A 13 2.86 5.15 19.21
CA ILE A 13 3.64 6.16 19.92
C ILE A 13 4.65 6.74 18.94
N LEU A 14 4.64 8.06 18.80
CA LEU A 14 5.72 8.78 18.14
C LEU A 14 6.98 8.60 18.99
N VAL A 15 8.04 8.01 18.42
CA VAL A 15 9.27 7.76 19.16
C VAL A 15 10.31 8.83 18.84
N PRO A 16 10.68 9.73 19.78
CA PRO A 16 11.90 10.52 19.70
C PRO A 16 13.05 9.75 20.35
N ARG A 17 14.14 9.43 19.64
CA ARG A 17 15.32 8.82 20.29
C ARG A 17 16.25 9.90 20.86
N LEU A 18 16.56 9.79 22.14
CA LEU A 18 17.63 10.52 22.82
C LEU A 18 19.00 9.95 22.38
N ILE A 19 19.87 10.81 21.85
CA ILE A 19 21.31 10.66 21.52
C ILE A 19 21.65 10.48 20.02
N SER A 20 22.30 11.55 19.52
CA SER A 20 23.04 11.85 18.26
C SER A 20 22.40 11.64 16.88
N MET A 21 21.42 10.76 16.68
CA MET A 21 20.62 10.71 15.45
C MET A 21 19.17 10.34 15.79
N MET A 22 18.28 11.32 15.76
CA MET A 22 16.88 11.14 16.15
C MET A 22 16.09 10.60 14.94
N PHE A 23 15.66 9.34 14.99
CA PHE A 23 14.71 8.77 14.04
C PHE A 23 13.30 8.84 14.63
N TYR A 24 12.37 9.42 13.88
CA TYR A 24 10.99 9.69 14.24
C TYR A 24 10.04 8.91 13.33
N GLY A 25 8.90 8.57 13.92
CA GLY A 25 7.82 7.87 13.27
C GLY A 25 7.10 6.99 14.27
N PHE A 26 6.28 6.08 13.75
CA PHE A 26 5.49 5.20 14.58
C PHE A 26 6.06 3.78 14.55
N HIS A 27 5.96 3.08 15.67
CA HIS A 27 6.36 1.68 15.79
C HIS A 27 5.14 0.76 15.80
N GLY A 28 5.34 -0.52 15.44
CA GLY A 28 4.30 -1.54 15.51
C GLY A 28 3.95 -1.96 16.94
N SER A 29 3.07 -2.95 17.09
CA SER A 29 2.55 -3.42 18.38
C SER A 29 3.62 -3.59 19.49
N LYS A 30 3.23 -3.31 20.74
CA LYS A 30 4.05 -3.58 21.94
C LYS A 30 4.35 -5.06 22.16
N THR A 31 3.67 -5.97 21.47
CA THR A 31 3.98 -7.40 21.47
C THR A 31 5.25 -7.73 20.70
N SER A 32 5.75 -6.82 19.88
CA SER A 32 6.98 -6.95 19.09
C SER A 32 8.21 -6.36 19.80
N GLN A 33 8.20 -6.27 21.13
CA GLN A 33 9.31 -5.72 21.90
C GLN A 33 10.59 -6.52 21.65
N PHE A 34 11.67 -5.82 21.29
CA PHE A 34 13.00 -6.42 21.28
C PHE A 34 13.40 -6.82 22.70
N PRO A 35 14.13 -7.94 22.87
CA PRO A 35 14.67 -8.30 24.17
C PRO A 35 15.55 -7.15 24.71
N PRO A 36 15.63 -6.99 26.05
CA PRO A 36 16.52 -5.99 26.66
C PRO A 36 17.94 -6.14 26.13
N ASP A 37 18.66 -5.03 26.03
CA ASP A 37 20.08 -5.10 25.72
C ASP A 37 20.87 -5.81 26.83
N LYS A 38 22.17 -6.03 26.61
CA LYS A 38 23.05 -6.71 27.57
C LYS A 38 23.12 -6.01 28.94
N ASN A 39 22.65 -4.76 29.04
CA ASN A 39 22.62 -3.96 30.25
C ASN A 39 21.23 -3.94 30.92
N GLY A 40 20.27 -4.69 30.40
CA GLY A 40 18.90 -4.73 30.94
C GLY A 40 18.05 -3.52 30.59
N ILE A 41 18.50 -2.66 29.66
CA ILE A 41 17.70 -1.53 29.19
C ILE A 41 16.71 -2.04 28.13
N LEU A 42 15.42 -1.76 28.35
CA LEU A 42 14.38 -1.99 27.35
C LEU A 42 14.69 -1.16 26.11
N VAL A 43 15.04 -1.83 25.02
CA VAL A 43 15.24 -1.16 23.73
C VAL A 43 13.85 -0.72 23.24
N HIS A 44 13.63 0.59 23.14
CA HIS A 44 12.40 1.10 22.54
C HIS A 44 12.25 0.55 21.11
N ASN A 45 11.04 0.13 20.75
CA ASN A 45 10.77 -0.27 19.38
C ASN A 45 11.06 0.90 18.45
N ASN A 46 11.92 0.65 17.46
CA ASN A 46 12.27 1.66 16.45
C ASN A 46 11.03 2.03 15.62
N SER A 47 10.99 3.28 15.14
CA SER A 47 10.02 3.70 14.14
C SER A 47 10.13 2.83 12.89
N HIS A 48 9.00 2.36 12.36
CA HIS A 48 8.93 1.50 11.18
C HIS A 48 8.10 2.17 10.09
N LEU A 49 8.64 2.26 8.87
CA LEU A 49 8.03 3.03 7.78
C LEU A 49 6.59 2.60 7.47
N ALA A 50 6.30 1.30 7.38
CA ALA A 50 4.92 0.81 7.20
C ALA A 50 3.98 1.17 8.37
N SER A 51 4.48 1.20 9.61
CA SER A 51 3.68 1.62 10.76
C SER A 51 3.40 3.12 10.73
N THR A 52 4.39 3.92 10.30
CA THR A 52 4.22 5.37 10.07
C THR A 52 3.17 5.67 9.00
N TYR A 53 3.22 4.97 7.86
CA TYR A 53 2.19 5.05 6.82
C TYR A 53 0.79 4.74 7.40
N CYS A 54 0.64 3.60 8.09
CA CYS A 54 -0.63 3.23 8.69
C CYS A 54 -1.11 4.30 9.68
N ALA A 55 -0.23 4.82 10.53
CA ALA A 55 -0.58 5.85 11.51
C ALA A 55 -1.15 7.11 10.86
N ILE A 56 -0.47 7.64 9.84
CA ILE A 56 -0.90 8.86 9.15
C ILE A 56 -2.21 8.61 8.40
N ALA A 57 -2.37 7.45 7.76
CA ALA A 57 -3.63 7.09 7.12
C ALA A 57 -4.78 7.02 8.12
N ILE A 58 -4.58 6.46 9.31
CA ILE A 58 -5.61 6.44 10.37
C ILE A 58 -5.97 7.86 10.80
N LEU A 59 -4.98 8.71 11.05
CA LEU A 59 -5.19 10.10 11.45
C LEU A 59 -6.07 10.81 10.43
N LYS A 60 -5.77 10.67 9.13
CA LYS A 60 -6.61 11.18 8.04
C LYS A 60 -8.04 10.64 8.12
N ILE A 61 -8.22 9.32 8.30
CA ILE A 61 -9.58 8.76 8.24
C ILE A 61 -10.41 9.07 9.49
N VAL A 62 -9.79 9.29 10.66
CA VAL A 62 -10.50 9.77 11.86
C VAL A 62 -10.75 11.29 11.84
N GLY A 63 -10.34 12.00 10.78
CA GLY A 63 -10.50 13.45 10.65
C GLY A 63 -9.56 14.26 11.54
N TYR A 64 -8.35 13.74 11.81
CA TYR A 64 -7.34 14.49 12.53
C TYR A 64 -6.61 15.44 11.58
N GLU A 65 -6.60 16.72 11.94
CA GLU A 65 -5.86 17.78 11.25
C GLU A 65 -4.35 17.55 11.31
N LEU A 66 -3.76 17.06 10.20
CA LEU A 66 -2.33 16.77 10.13
C LEU A 66 -1.44 18.02 10.26
N SER A 67 -2.00 19.22 10.09
CA SER A 67 -1.31 20.49 10.36
C SER A 67 -0.86 20.64 11.82
N ASN A 68 -1.50 19.92 12.74
CA ASN A 68 -1.11 19.87 14.16
C ASN A 68 0.02 18.88 14.44
N LEU A 69 0.46 18.09 13.45
CA LEU A 69 1.57 17.16 13.56
C LEU A 69 2.84 17.81 13.04
N ASP A 70 3.91 17.80 13.84
CA ASP A 70 5.24 18.18 13.35
C ASP A 70 5.74 17.13 12.35
N SER A 71 5.56 17.42 11.07
CA SER A 71 5.87 16.51 9.96
C SER A 71 7.38 16.44 9.66
N GLU A 72 8.14 17.49 9.99
CA GLU A 72 9.55 17.61 9.61
C GLU A 72 10.43 16.48 10.17
N PRO A 73 10.33 16.11 11.46
CA PRO A 73 11.07 14.99 12.00
C PRO A 73 10.74 13.66 11.31
N ILE A 74 9.48 13.42 10.98
CA ILE A 74 9.02 12.18 10.32
C ILE A 74 9.61 12.09 8.92
N VAL A 75 9.50 13.18 8.15
CA VAL A 75 9.94 13.28 6.77
C VAL A 75 11.48 13.22 6.68
N SER A 76 12.19 13.92 7.56
CA SER A 76 13.66 13.84 7.68
C SER A 76 14.14 12.44 8.03
N SER A 77 13.47 11.77 8.97
CA SER A 77 13.80 10.38 9.35
C SER A 77 13.58 9.41 8.21
N MET A 78 12.49 9.56 7.47
CA MET A 78 12.18 8.77 6.29
C MET A 78 13.20 8.98 5.17
N ARG A 79 13.69 10.20 4.96
CA ARG A 79 14.75 10.49 3.97
C ARG A 79 16.01 9.65 4.22
N ASN A 80 16.36 9.45 5.48
CA ASN A 80 17.51 8.63 5.88
C ASN A 80 17.30 7.12 5.68
N LEU A 81 16.06 6.67 5.39
CA LEU A 81 15.78 5.27 5.05
C LEU A 81 15.93 4.97 3.55
N GLN A 82 16.03 6.00 2.70
CA GLN A 82 16.23 5.79 1.27
C GLN A 82 17.64 5.31 0.96
N GLN A 83 17.74 4.25 0.16
CA GLN A 83 19.00 3.62 -0.23
C GLN A 83 19.54 4.25 -1.52
N PRO A 84 20.85 4.08 -1.83
CA PRO A 84 21.46 4.64 -3.03
C PRO A 84 20.78 4.24 -4.34
N ASP A 85 20.19 3.04 -4.38
CA ASP A 85 19.49 2.50 -5.55
C ASP A 85 18.03 2.98 -5.69
N GLY A 86 17.55 3.79 -4.74
CA GLY A 86 16.20 4.34 -4.70
C GLY A 86 15.19 3.57 -3.86
N SER A 87 15.53 2.37 -3.38
CA SER A 87 14.69 1.59 -2.46
C SER A 87 14.64 2.22 -1.07
N PHE A 88 13.78 1.68 -0.20
CA PHE A 88 13.69 2.09 1.20
C PHE A 88 13.84 0.88 2.12
N ILE A 89 14.59 1.02 3.21
CA ILE A 89 14.56 0.10 4.34
C ILE A 89 13.42 0.47 5.30
N PRO A 90 12.81 -0.48 6.02
CA PRO A 90 11.70 -0.20 6.94
C PRO A 90 12.13 0.52 8.22
N ILE A 91 13.35 0.25 8.69
CA ILE A 91 13.91 0.72 9.96
C ILE A 91 15.38 1.07 9.78
N HIS A 92 15.90 2.03 10.55
CA HIS A 92 17.28 2.52 10.42
C HIS A 92 18.35 1.46 10.74
N THR A 93 18.00 0.40 11.46
CA THR A 93 18.90 -0.71 11.79
C THR A 93 19.04 -1.74 10.66
N GLY A 94 18.43 -1.49 9.50
CA GLY A 94 18.43 -2.40 8.36
C GLY A 94 17.17 -3.25 8.29
N GLY A 95 16.99 -3.94 7.16
CA GLY A 95 15.80 -4.75 6.87
C GLY A 95 15.76 -5.08 5.38
N GLU A 96 14.68 -5.69 4.93
CA GLU A 96 14.44 -5.91 3.52
C GLU A 96 14.17 -4.58 2.78
N THR A 97 14.49 -4.52 1.50
CA THR A 97 14.21 -3.37 0.64
C THR A 97 13.32 -3.82 -0.50
N ASP A 98 12.12 -3.26 -0.59
CA ASP A 98 11.19 -3.58 -1.68
C ASP A 98 10.15 -2.47 -1.92
N LEU A 99 9.34 -2.64 -2.96
CA LEU A 99 8.32 -1.68 -3.37
C LEU A 99 7.30 -1.31 -2.29
N ARG A 100 7.06 -2.15 -1.27
CA ARG A 100 6.12 -1.82 -0.19
C ARG A 100 6.59 -0.58 0.56
N PHE A 101 7.89 -0.44 0.76
CA PHE A 101 8.48 0.69 1.47
C PHE A 101 8.58 1.94 0.61
N VAL A 102 8.78 1.79 -0.69
CA VAL A 102 8.67 2.91 -1.65
C VAL A 102 7.24 3.47 -1.62
N TYR A 103 6.23 2.60 -1.64
CA TYR A 103 4.82 3.00 -1.51
C TYR A 103 4.54 3.68 -0.18
N CYS A 104 4.98 3.10 0.94
CA CYS A 104 4.80 3.73 2.24
C CYS A 104 5.42 5.14 2.28
N ALA A 105 6.62 5.32 1.72
CA ALA A 105 7.27 6.63 1.68
C ALA A 105 6.50 7.63 0.80
N ALA A 106 6.08 7.23 -0.41
CA ALA A 106 5.30 8.07 -1.31
C ALA A 106 3.95 8.48 -0.71
N ALA A 107 3.24 7.54 -0.07
CA ALA A 107 1.96 7.81 0.60
C ALA A 107 2.10 8.75 1.79
N VAL A 108 3.16 8.60 2.60
CA VAL A 108 3.47 9.51 3.71
C VAL A 108 3.77 10.92 3.19
N CYS A 109 4.64 11.07 2.20
CA CYS A 109 4.94 12.35 1.57
C CYS A 109 3.67 13.02 1.01
N PHE A 110 2.82 12.25 0.34
CA PHE A 110 1.56 12.74 -0.25
C PHE A 110 0.59 13.22 0.84
N MET A 111 0.33 12.41 1.86
CA MET A 111 -0.62 12.76 2.93
C MET A 111 -0.15 13.93 3.80
N LEU A 112 1.16 14.08 4.01
CA LEU A 112 1.74 15.21 4.74
C LEU A 112 1.99 16.44 3.84
N ASN A 113 1.75 16.32 2.53
CA ASN A 113 2.10 17.32 1.53
C ASN A 113 3.56 17.81 1.64
N ASN A 114 4.50 16.90 1.95
CA ASN A 114 5.91 17.21 2.14
C ASN A 114 6.79 16.17 1.46
N TRP A 115 7.27 16.50 0.26
CA TRP A 115 8.09 15.61 -0.57
C TRP A 115 9.59 15.69 -0.30
N SER A 116 10.03 16.48 0.69
CA SER A 116 11.44 16.54 1.07
C SER A 116 11.96 15.23 1.69
N GLY A 117 11.06 14.30 2.04
CA GLY A 117 11.37 13.01 2.66
C GLY A 117 11.86 11.92 1.70
N MET A 118 11.89 12.19 0.40
CA MET A 118 12.40 11.24 -0.58
C MET A 118 13.00 11.94 -1.81
N ASP A 119 13.97 11.28 -2.43
CA ASP A 119 14.41 11.53 -3.79
C ASP A 119 13.47 10.78 -4.75
N LYS A 120 12.56 11.53 -5.40
CA LYS A 120 11.57 10.98 -6.34
C LYS A 120 12.21 10.31 -7.55
N GLU A 121 13.31 10.86 -8.06
CA GLU A 121 13.95 10.35 -9.27
C GLU A 121 14.58 8.99 -9.02
N LYS A 122 15.30 8.83 -7.90
CA LYS A 122 15.83 7.52 -7.51
C LYS A 122 14.74 6.49 -7.24
N ALA A 123 13.68 6.89 -6.53
CA ALA A 123 12.56 6.01 -6.24
C ALA A 123 11.85 5.57 -7.54
N LYS A 124 11.64 6.49 -8.49
CA LYS A 124 11.16 6.20 -9.83
C LYS A 124 12.05 5.17 -10.52
N ASP A 125 13.35 5.40 -10.61
CA ASP A 125 14.29 4.49 -11.27
C ASP A 125 14.31 3.10 -10.62
N TYR A 126 14.14 3.01 -9.30
CA TYR A 126 13.95 1.73 -8.61
C TYR A 126 12.65 1.03 -9.03
N ILE A 127 11.53 1.76 -9.06
CA ILE A 127 10.22 1.23 -9.47
C ILE A 127 10.29 0.68 -10.90
N LEU A 128 10.88 1.42 -11.84
CA LEU A 128 10.95 1.00 -13.25
C LEU A 128 11.75 -0.29 -13.43
N ARG A 129 12.82 -0.49 -12.66
CA ARG A 129 13.58 -1.75 -12.65
C ARG A 129 12.81 -2.93 -12.06
N CYS A 130 11.69 -2.69 -11.37
CA CYS A 130 10.83 -3.72 -10.82
C CYS A 130 9.77 -4.22 -11.80
N GLN A 131 9.55 -3.56 -12.95
CA GLN A 131 8.68 -4.11 -13.98
C GLN A 131 9.33 -5.36 -14.57
N SER A 132 8.64 -6.49 -14.46
CA SER A 132 9.15 -7.80 -14.90
C SER A 132 8.86 -8.04 -16.38
N TYR A 133 9.45 -9.10 -16.93
CA TYR A 133 9.31 -9.49 -18.34
C TYR A 133 7.86 -9.76 -18.77
N ASP A 134 6.98 -10.01 -17.82
CA ASP A 134 5.60 -10.39 -18.04
C ASP A 134 4.60 -9.24 -17.85
N GLY A 135 5.09 -8.02 -17.58
CA GLY A 135 4.32 -6.77 -17.50
C GLY A 135 4.00 -6.27 -16.10
N GLY A 136 3.82 -7.19 -15.15
CA GLY A 136 3.60 -6.84 -13.75
C GLY A 136 4.87 -6.35 -13.07
N PHE A 137 4.77 -5.99 -11.78
CA PHE A 137 5.93 -5.60 -10.98
C PHE A 137 6.22 -6.62 -9.89
N GLY A 138 7.49 -7.02 -9.79
CA GLY A 138 8.02 -7.77 -8.66
C GLY A 138 8.27 -6.86 -7.46
N LEU A 139 8.37 -7.43 -6.25
CA LEU A 139 8.68 -6.64 -5.04
C LEU A 139 10.06 -5.98 -5.11
N VAL A 140 11.01 -6.63 -5.79
CA VAL A 140 12.37 -6.13 -6.04
C VAL A 140 12.71 -6.33 -7.52
N PRO A 141 13.74 -5.63 -8.05
CA PRO A 141 14.18 -5.83 -9.43
C PRO A 141 14.48 -7.29 -9.75
N GLY A 142 13.95 -7.77 -10.87
CA GLY A 142 14.13 -9.16 -11.33
C GLY A 142 13.25 -10.22 -10.64
N ALA A 143 12.42 -9.83 -9.66
CA ALA A 143 11.51 -10.77 -9.01
C ALA A 143 10.27 -11.11 -9.86
N GLU A 144 9.60 -12.19 -9.49
CA GLU A 144 8.30 -12.58 -10.04
C GLU A 144 7.27 -11.46 -9.82
N SER A 145 6.52 -11.12 -10.87
CA SER A 145 5.43 -10.14 -10.78
C SER A 145 4.38 -10.55 -9.77
N HIS A 146 3.99 -9.60 -8.91
CA HIS A 146 3.08 -9.83 -7.80
C HIS A 146 2.05 -8.70 -7.71
N GLY A 147 0.78 -9.02 -7.47
CA GLY A 147 -0.31 -8.03 -7.45
C GLY A 147 -0.09 -6.91 -6.46
N GLY A 148 0.39 -7.22 -5.25
CA GLY A 148 0.75 -6.21 -4.26
C GLY A 148 1.97 -5.37 -4.65
N GLY A 149 2.96 -5.95 -5.34
CA GLY A 149 4.12 -5.20 -5.83
C GLY A 149 3.73 -4.25 -6.97
N THR A 150 2.88 -4.75 -7.87
CA THR A 150 2.25 -3.99 -8.96
C THR A 150 1.45 -2.82 -8.44
N TYR A 151 0.60 -3.03 -7.42
CA TYR A 151 -0.08 -1.93 -6.74
C TYR A 151 0.91 -0.90 -6.18
N CYS A 152 1.90 -1.36 -5.41
CA CYS A 152 2.87 -0.46 -4.79
C CYS A 152 3.61 0.38 -5.84
N ALA A 153 4.04 -0.20 -6.95
CA ALA A 153 4.66 0.52 -8.06
C ALA A 153 3.75 1.59 -8.65
N ILE A 154 2.55 1.20 -9.11
CA ILE A 154 1.64 2.08 -9.84
C ILE A 154 1.08 3.18 -8.93
N ALA A 155 0.66 2.83 -7.71
CA ALA A 155 0.19 3.82 -6.74
C ALA A 155 1.31 4.83 -6.39
N SER A 156 2.56 4.38 -6.21
CA SER A 156 3.69 5.29 -5.92
C SER A 156 3.94 6.26 -7.07
N LEU A 157 4.02 5.76 -8.31
CA LEU A 157 4.20 6.62 -9.49
C LEU A 157 3.07 7.65 -9.61
N ARG A 158 1.83 7.24 -9.31
CA ARG A 158 0.67 8.13 -9.34
C ARG A 158 0.75 9.21 -8.24
N LEU A 159 1.02 8.82 -7.00
CA LEU A 159 1.16 9.74 -5.87
C LEU A 159 2.30 10.74 -6.10
N MET A 160 3.41 10.30 -6.71
CA MET A 160 4.54 11.18 -7.04
C MET A 160 4.24 12.19 -8.15
N GLY A 161 3.14 12.01 -8.89
CA GLY A 161 2.76 12.82 -10.06
C GLY A 161 3.50 12.45 -11.34
N LEU A 162 4.04 11.23 -11.42
CA LEU A 162 4.84 10.75 -12.57
C LEU A 162 4.02 10.01 -13.62
N ILE A 163 2.79 9.64 -13.27
CA ILE A 163 1.78 9.13 -14.20
C ILE A 163 0.45 9.85 -13.95
N GLU A 164 -0.31 10.05 -15.03
CA GLU A 164 -1.64 10.67 -14.99
C GLU A 164 -2.73 9.67 -14.58
N ASP A 165 -3.93 10.17 -14.26
CA ASP A 165 -5.11 9.31 -14.17
C ASP A 165 -5.54 8.86 -15.57
N ASN A 166 -6.16 7.68 -15.65
CA ASN A 166 -6.74 7.17 -16.89
C ASN A 166 -5.74 7.11 -18.05
N ILE A 167 -4.54 6.58 -17.80
CA ILE A 167 -3.46 6.48 -18.79
C ILE A 167 -3.93 5.78 -20.07
N LEU A 168 -4.88 4.84 -19.98
CA LEU A 168 -5.44 4.16 -21.15
C LEU A 168 -6.26 5.08 -22.08
N SER A 169 -6.69 6.25 -21.60
CA SER A 169 -7.41 7.25 -22.39
C SER A 169 -6.49 8.27 -23.09
N SER A 170 -5.23 8.36 -22.69
CA SER A 170 -4.29 9.32 -23.29
C SER A 170 -3.58 8.69 -24.49
N CYS A 171 -3.60 9.37 -25.64
CA CYS A 171 -2.95 8.92 -26.88
C CYS A 171 -1.43 9.08 -26.86
N VAL A 172 -0.79 9.13 -25.69
CA VAL A 172 0.60 9.56 -25.55
C VAL A 172 1.56 8.38 -25.73
N SER A 173 2.46 8.52 -26.72
CA SER A 173 3.41 7.51 -27.18
C SER A 173 4.63 7.28 -26.26
N SER A 174 4.72 7.95 -25.12
CA SER A 174 5.89 7.86 -24.22
C SER A 174 5.44 7.70 -22.77
N THR A 175 4.90 6.53 -22.43
CA THR A 175 4.57 6.18 -21.05
C THR A 175 5.84 5.74 -20.32
N LEU A 176 5.97 6.15 -19.07
CA LEU A 176 7.11 5.81 -18.21
C LEU A 176 7.28 4.30 -17.99
N ILE A 177 6.18 3.55 -18.15
CA ILE A 177 6.07 2.10 -17.98
C ILE A 177 5.47 1.48 -19.25
N ASP A 178 5.67 0.18 -19.45
CA ASP A 178 4.99 -0.57 -20.50
C ASP A 178 3.53 -0.86 -20.06
N VAL A 179 2.62 0.05 -20.38
CA VAL A 179 1.19 -0.04 -20.01
C VAL A 179 0.48 -1.18 -20.75
N PRO A 180 0.66 -1.40 -22.06
CA PRO A 180 0.05 -2.53 -22.75
C PRO A 180 0.41 -3.88 -22.13
N LEU A 181 1.69 -4.12 -21.84
CA LEU A 181 2.13 -5.37 -21.24
C LEU A 181 1.62 -5.53 -19.80
N LEU A 182 1.61 -4.45 -19.02
CA LEU A 182 1.00 -4.42 -17.70
C LEU A 182 -0.50 -4.75 -17.75
N LEU A 183 -1.23 -4.18 -18.70
CA LEU A 183 -2.66 -4.43 -18.86
C LEU A 183 -2.91 -5.90 -19.21
N GLU A 184 -2.14 -6.47 -20.15
CA GLU A 184 -2.22 -7.90 -20.47
C GLU A 184 -2.01 -8.77 -19.21
N TRP A 185 -0.97 -8.46 -18.43
CA TRP A 185 -0.69 -9.16 -17.18
C TRP A 185 -1.87 -9.12 -16.20
N ILE A 186 -2.43 -7.92 -15.99
CA ILE A 186 -3.51 -7.67 -15.06
C ILE A 186 -4.80 -8.38 -15.47
N LEU A 187 -5.17 -8.33 -16.75
CA LEU A 187 -6.41 -8.94 -17.24
C LEU A 187 -6.41 -10.46 -17.06
N GLN A 188 -5.23 -11.08 -17.13
CA GLN A 188 -5.04 -12.50 -16.83
C GLN A 188 -5.04 -12.82 -15.32
N ARG A 189 -5.36 -11.87 -14.43
CA ARG A 189 -5.47 -12.11 -12.99
C ARG A 189 -6.88 -12.44 -12.54
N GLN A 190 -7.93 -12.12 -13.31
CA GLN A 190 -9.28 -12.54 -12.95
C GLN A 190 -9.46 -14.02 -13.32
N GLY A 191 -9.66 -14.86 -12.31
CA GLY A 191 -9.86 -16.29 -12.45
C GLY A 191 -11.26 -16.65 -12.90
N ILE A 192 -11.45 -17.92 -13.26
CA ILE A 192 -12.77 -18.49 -13.60
C ILE A 192 -13.76 -18.45 -12.42
N ASP A 193 -13.25 -18.36 -11.20
CA ASP A 193 -14.04 -18.21 -9.97
C ASP A 193 -14.50 -16.76 -9.74
N GLY A 194 -14.11 -15.84 -10.62
CA GLY A 194 -14.43 -14.41 -10.56
C GLY A 194 -13.47 -13.59 -9.69
N GLY A 195 -12.69 -14.25 -8.83
CA GLY A 195 -11.72 -13.60 -7.96
C GLY A 195 -10.43 -13.22 -8.70
N PHE A 196 -9.56 -12.48 -8.00
CA PHE A 196 -8.24 -12.14 -8.54
C PHE A 196 -7.15 -12.97 -7.88
N GLN A 197 -6.22 -13.50 -8.69
CA GLN A 197 -4.98 -14.10 -8.22
C GLN A 197 -3.87 -13.06 -8.16
N GLY A 198 -2.96 -13.20 -7.19
CA GLY A 198 -1.82 -12.28 -7.07
C GLY A 198 -0.67 -12.52 -8.03
N ARG A 199 -0.59 -13.73 -8.57
CA ARG A 199 0.50 -14.23 -9.42
C ARG A 199 -0.06 -15.25 -10.40
N ARG A 200 0.68 -15.51 -11.47
CA ARG A 200 0.32 -16.54 -12.46
C ARG A 200 0.20 -17.91 -11.77
N ASN A 201 -0.80 -18.69 -12.15
CA ASN A 201 -1.04 -20.06 -11.65
C ASN A 201 -1.20 -20.18 -10.11
N LYS A 202 -1.71 -19.13 -9.45
CA LYS A 202 -2.07 -19.17 -8.02
C LYS A 202 -3.58 -19.03 -7.88
N SER A 203 -4.12 -19.51 -6.76
CA SER A 203 -5.52 -19.35 -6.42
C SER A 203 -5.90 -17.87 -6.25
N SER A 204 -7.16 -17.55 -6.56
CA SER A 204 -7.76 -16.27 -6.23
C SER A 204 -7.80 -16.05 -4.73
N ASP A 205 -7.61 -14.81 -4.30
CA ASP A 205 -7.60 -14.40 -2.89
C ASP A 205 -8.30 -13.04 -2.77
N THR A 206 -9.18 -12.92 -1.77
CA THR A 206 -9.98 -11.73 -1.48
C THR A 206 -9.19 -10.42 -1.54
N CYS A 207 -7.95 -10.39 -1.05
CA CYS A 207 -7.20 -9.13 -1.00
C CYS A 207 -6.80 -8.60 -2.38
N TYR A 208 -6.61 -9.48 -3.38
CA TYR A 208 -6.25 -9.05 -4.73
C TYR A 208 -7.42 -8.41 -5.49
N ALA A 209 -8.65 -8.57 -5.03
CA ALA A 209 -9.77 -7.78 -5.53
C ALA A 209 -9.53 -6.28 -5.36
N PHE A 210 -8.87 -5.88 -4.26
CA PHE A 210 -8.36 -4.52 -4.11
C PHE A 210 -7.04 -4.32 -4.85
N TRP A 211 -6.01 -5.13 -4.59
CA TRP A 211 -4.67 -4.85 -5.12
C TRP A 211 -4.62 -4.78 -6.66
N ILE A 212 -5.33 -5.67 -7.36
CA ILE A 212 -5.41 -5.65 -8.82
C ILE A 212 -6.46 -4.64 -9.29
N GLY A 213 -7.63 -4.61 -8.65
CA GLY A 213 -8.73 -3.71 -9.02
C GLY A 213 -8.35 -2.23 -8.92
N ALA A 214 -7.59 -1.85 -7.89
CA ALA A 214 -7.10 -0.48 -7.71
C ALA A 214 -6.12 -0.07 -8.81
N VAL A 215 -5.24 -0.98 -9.25
CA VAL A 215 -4.33 -0.71 -10.38
C VAL A 215 -5.14 -0.50 -11.66
N LEU A 216 -6.12 -1.36 -11.95
CA LEU A 216 -7.02 -1.15 -13.08
C LEU A 216 -7.73 0.20 -13.01
N ARG A 217 -8.22 0.59 -11.83
CA ARG A 217 -8.88 1.88 -11.64
C ARG A 217 -7.94 3.06 -11.90
N ILE A 218 -6.70 3.02 -11.41
CA ILE A 218 -5.68 4.07 -11.68
C ILE A 218 -5.39 4.17 -13.18
N LEU A 219 -5.30 3.04 -13.88
CA LEU A 219 -5.07 3.01 -15.32
C LEU A 219 -6.29 3.44 -16.17
N GLY A 220 -7.48 3.57 -15.57
CA GLY A 220 -8.75 3.82 -16.28
C GLY A 220 -9.35 2.56 -16.92
N GLY A 221 -8.91 1.38 -16.49
CA GLY A 221 -9.31 0.07 -17.00
C GLY A 221 -10.40 -0.64 -16.21
N SER A 222 -11.14 0.05 -15.34
CA SER A 222 -12.18 -0.57 -14.50
C SER A 222 -13.25 -1.33 -15.29
N ASN A 223 -13.53 -0.92 -16.53
CA ASN A 223 -14.53 -1.56 -17.40
C ASN A 223 -14.11 -2.95 -17.90
N PHE A 224 -12.85 -3.34 -17.74
CA PHE A 224 -12.37 -4.67 -18.13
C PHE A 224 -12.59 -5.74 -17.07
N VAL A 225 -13.03 -5.37 -15.87
CA VAL A 225 -13.33 -6.31 -14.79
C VAL A 225 -14.71 -6.93 -15.02
N ASP A 226 -14.84 -8.26 -14.89
CA ASP A 226 -16.16 -8.86 -14.70
C ASP A 226 -16.64 -8.57 -13.26
N HIS A 227 -17.31 -7.43 -13.10
CA HIS A 227 -17.81 -6.93 -11.82
C HIS A 227 -18.78 -7.91 -11.16
N LYS A 228 -19.60 -8.60 -11.95
CA LYS A 228 -20.60 -9.54 -11.42
C LYS A 228 -19.93 -10.78 -10.85
N ALA A 229 -18.96 -11.34 -11.58
CA ALA A 229 -18.19 -12.48 -11.11
C ALA A 229 -17.36 -12.12 -9.87
N LEU A 230 -16.68 -10.97 -9.88
CA LEU A 230 -15.89 -10.51 -8.73
C LEU A 230 -16.74 -10.33 -7.48
N ARG A 231 -17.91 -9.70 -7.62
CA ARG A 231 -18.87 -9.52 -6.53
C ARG A 231 -19.32 -10.87 -5.96
N GLY A 232 -19.59 -11.84 -6.83
CA GLY A 232 -19.95 -13.22 -6.43
C GLY A 232 -18.84 -13.90 -5.63
N PHE A 233 -17.59 -13.80 -6.09
CA PHE A 233 -16.43 -14.30 -5.37
C PHE A 233 -16.28 -13.67 -3.99
N LEU A 234 -16.34 -12.34 -3.89
CA LEU A 234 -16.21 -11.62 -2.61
C LEU A 234 -17.27 -12.04 -1.59
N LEU A 235 -18.53 -12.21 -2.03
CA LEU A 235 -19.61 -12.70 -1.17
C LEU A 235 -19.38 -14.14 -0.70
N SER A 236 -18.76 -14.99 -1.53
CA SER A 236 -18.40 -16.36 -1.12
C SER A 236 -17.30 -16.41 -0.05
N CYS A 237 -16.49 -15.36 0.06
CA CYS A 237 -15.50 -15.18 1.13
C CYS A 237 -16.05 -14.47 2.37
N GLN A 238 -17.32 -14.05 2.36
CA GLN A 238 -17.93 -13.38 3.51
C GLN A 238 -18.33 -14.41 4.57
N TYR A 239 -17.91 -14.18 5.82
CA TYR A 239 -18.29 -15.05 6.91
C TYR A 239 -19.68 -14.70 7.46
N LYS A 240 -20.46 -15.71 7.84
CA LYS A 240 -21.85 -15.57 8.30
C LYS A 240 -22.07 -14.64 9.51
N TYR A 241 -21.03 -14.40 10.30
CA TYR A 241 -21.07 -13.49 11.47
C TYR A 241 -20.33 -12.17 11.22
N GLY A 242 -19.97 -11.88 9.98
CA GLY A 242 -19.24 -10.68 9.57
C GLY A 242 -17.75 -10.92 9.33
N GLY A 243 -17.16 -10.02 8.53
CA GLY A 243 -15.79 -10.12 8.06
C GLY A 243 -15.65 -10.97 6.79
N PHE A 244 -14.46 -10.92 6.21
CA PHE A 244 -14.07 -11.69 5.03
C PHE A 244 -12.81 -12.50 5.31
N SER A 245 -12.78 -13.70 4.77
CA SER A 245 -11.62 -14.60 4.78
C SER A 245 -10.79 -14.44 3.50
N LYS A 246 -9.62 -15.08 3.48
CA LYS A 246 -8.79 -15.19 2.29
C LYS A 246 -9.45 -16.00 1.18
N PHE A 247 -9.98 -17.17 1.54
CA PHE A 247 -10.65 -18.11 0.64
C PHE A 247 -12.05 -18.46 1.15
N PRO A 248 -12.97 -18.89 0.27
CA PRO A 248 -14.29 -19.35 0.68
C PRO A 248 -14.22 -20.48 1.72
N GLY A 249 -15.05 -20.38 2.76
CA GLY A 249 -15.14 -21.40 3.82
C GLY A 249 -14.10 -21.29 4.94
N GLU A 250 -13.16 -20.34 4.87
CA GLU A 250 -12.20 -20.07 5.94
C GLU A 250 -12.73 -19.06 6.98
N TYR A 251 -12.00 -18.92 8.10
CA TYR A 251 -12.31 -17.93 9.12
C TYR A 251 -11.92 -16.52 8.64
N PRO A 252 -12.72 -15.49 8.99
CA PRO A 252 -12.41 -14.13 8.61
C PRO A 252 -11.22 -13.62 9.41
N ASP A 253 -10.41 -12.77 8.78
CA ASP A 253 -9.39 -12.00 9.46
C ASP A 253 -9.49 -10.53 9.06
N LEU A 254 -8.76 -9.70 9.80
CA LEU A 254 -8.90 -8.26 9.71
C LEU A 254 -8.33 -7.70 8.40
N TYR A 255 -7.29 -8.34 7.87
CA TYR A 255 -6.63 -7.95 6.63
C TYR A 255 -7.56 -8.20 5.45
N HIS A 256 -8.07 -9.42 5.28
CA HIS A 256 -8.99 -9.75 4.19
C HIS A 256 -10.35 -9.07 4.38
N SER A 257 -10.80 -8.86 5.62
CA SER A 257 -12.02 -8.07 5.88
C SER A 257 -11.92 -6.64 5.37
N PHE A 258 -10.75 -6.01 5.53
CA PHE A 258 -10.52 -4.67 5.02
C PHE A 258 -10.46 -4.65 3.50
N TYR A 259 -9.62 -5.50 2.89
CA TYR A 259 -9.47 -5.50 1.44
C TYR A 259 -10.70 -6.01 0.68
N GLY A 260 -11.48 -6.92 1.28
CA GLY A 260 -12.80 -7.30 0.76
C GLY A 260 -13.75 -6.11 0.76
N PHE A 261 -13.79 -5.33 1.84
CA PHE A 261 -14.64 -4.14 1.93
C PHE A 261 -14.21 -3.02 0.97
N THR A 262 -12.91 -2.76 0.82
CA THR A 262 -12.42 -1.78 -0.16
C THR A 262 -12.66 -2.25 -1.59
N ALA A 263 -12.62 -3.56 -1.87
CA ALA A 263 -12.99 -4.09 -3.17
C ALA A 263 -14.47 -3.84 -3.51
N PHE A 264 -15.41 -3.97 -2.57
CA PHE A 264 -16.80 -3.57 -2.81
C PHE A 264 -16.94 -2.06 -3.10
N SER A 265 -16.13 -1.22 -2.45
CA SER A 265 -16.10 0.21 -2.76
C SER A 265 -15.57 0.48 -4.18
N LEU A 266 -14.54 -0.27 -4.64
CA LEU A 266 -14.07 -0.20 -6.02
C LEU A 266 -15.10 -0.69 -7.05
N LEU A 267 -15.97 -1.63 -6.66
CA LEU A 267 -17.13 -2.11 -7.42
C LEU A 267 -18.32 -1.13 -7.38
N GLU A 268 -18.19 0.01 -6.69
CA GLU A 268 -19.24 1.03 -6.56
C GLU A 268 -20.54 0.48 -5.94
N GLU A 269 -20.39 -0.44 -4.98
CA GLU A 269 -21.52 -1.02 -4.25
C GLU A 269 -22.34 0.07 -3.53
N SER A 270 -23.66 -0.01 -3.66
CA SER A 270 -24.59 0.98 -3.10
C SER A 270 -24.38 1.16 -1.59
N GLY A 271 -24.31 2.42 -1.16
CA GLY A 271 -24.10 2.79 0.25
C GLY A 271 -22.64 2.81 0.69
N LEU A 272 -21.69 2.41 -0.15
CA LEU A 272 -20.26 2.58 0.13
C LEU A 272 -19.74 3.92 -0.41
N LYS A 273 -18.81 4.53 0.34
CA LYS A 273 -18.12 5.75 -0.11
C LYS A 273 -17.10 5.41 -1.19
N SER A 274 -16.81 6.36 -2.07
CA SER A 274 -15.73 6.25 -3.06
C SER A 274 -14.36 6.13 -2.38
N LEU A 275 -13.45 5.42 -3.04
CA LEU A 275 -12.10 5.13 -2.55
C LEU A 275 -11.04 5.84 -3.39
N CYS A 276 -10.14 6.56 -2.72
CA CYS A 276 -8.88 6.98 -3.31
C CYS A 276 -8.04 5.71 -3.53
N SER A 277 -7.96 5.27 -4.79
CA SER A 277 -7.38 3.97 -5.16
C SER A 277 -5.88 3.90 -4.88
N GLN A 278 -5.21 5.05 -4.87
CA GLN A 278 -3.77 5.17 -4.61
C GLN A 278 -3.45 5.03 -3.12
N LEU A 279 -4.36 5.40 -2.22
CA LEU A 279 -4.13 5.38 -0.77
C LEU A 279 -4.88 4.24 -0.06
N GLY A 280 -5.88 3.64 -0.72
CA GLY A 280 -6.73 2.61 -0.10
C GLY A 280 -7.62 3.16 1.03
N ILE A 281 -7.91 4.47 1.02
CA ILE A 281 -8.79 5.15 1.98
C ILE A 281 -9.91 5.87 1.24
N THR A 282 -10.97 6.28 1.94
CA THR A 282 -12.08 7.00 1.31
C THR A 282 -11.64 8.34 0.72
N GLU A 283 -12.22 8.75 -0.40
CA GLU A 283 -11.86 10.02 -1.07
C GLU A 283 -11.86 11.23 -0.13
N ASN A 284 -12.89 11.37 0.72
CA ASN A 284 -12.97 12.46 1.69
C ASN A 284 -11.73 12.52 2.62
N ALA A 285 -11.30 11.37 3.13
CA ALA A 285 -10.11 11.30 3.99
C ALA A 285 -8.82 11.61 3.21
N ALA A 286 -8.79 11.34 1.90
CA ALA A 286 -7.64 11.65 1.06
C ALA A 286 -7.54 13.15 0.75
N THR A 287 -8.65 13.86 0.55
CA THR A 287 -8.69 15.25 0.06
C THR A 287 -8.70 16.34 1.13
N GLU A 288 -9.02 16.03 2.39
CA GLU A 288 -8.91 16.98 3.51
C GLU A 288 -7.43 17.37 3.70
N LEU A 289 -7.05 18.54 3.18
CA LEU A 289 -5.76 19.23 3.31
C LEU A 289 -5.93 20.47 4.19
#